data_AF-A0A3D5CFL4-F1
#
_entry.id   AF-A0A3D5CFL4-F1
#
_cell.length_a   1.000
_cell.length_b   1.000
_cell.length_c   1.000
_cell.angle_alpha   90.00
_cell.angle_beta   90.00
_cell.angle_gamma   90.00
#
_symmetry.space_group_name_H-M   'P 1'
#
loop_
_entity.id
_entity.type
_entity.pdbx_description
1 polymer ?
#
loop_
_entity_poly.entity_id
_entity_poly.type
_entity_poly.pdbx_seq_one_letter_code
_entity_poly.pdbx_strand_id
1 'polypeptide(L)'
;MTLTAVLQFVDTPDGPFAILAADDGAVLSSGWTDSAERIVERIRPSHRPADIRSGTTDAASVVRDYYAGDLAAIDAVPVRQFGTAGQLAG
;
A
#
# COMPACT_ATOMS: atom_id res chain seq x y z
N MET A 1 -20.46 4.39 2.28
CA MET A 1 -19.25 5.02 2.86
C MET A 1 -18.25 5.17 1.74
N THR A 2 -17.69 6.36 1.59
CA THR A 2 -16.63 6.64 0.63
C THR A 2 -15.33 6.06 1.18
N LEU A 3 -14.55 5.36 0.35
CA LEU A 3 -13.26 4.81 0.76
C LEU A 3 -12.23 5.95 0.86
N THR A 4 -11.61 6.10 2.02
CA THR A 4 -10.49 7.02 2.27
C THR A 4 -9.20 6.22 2.45
N ALA A 5 -8.08 6.80 2.01
CA ALA A 5 -6.77 6.17 2.10
C ALA A 5 -5.67 7.13 2.56
N VAL A 6 -4.65 6.56 3.18
CA VAL A 6 -3.40 7.20 3.58
C VAL A 6 -2.29 6.79 2.63
N LEU A 7 -1.60 7.78 2.07
CA LEU A 7 -0.41 7.59 1.25
C LEU A 7 0.84 7.94 2.06
N GLN A 8 1.80 7.02 2.09
CA GLN A 8 3.13 7.26 2.62
C GLN A 8 4.20 6.82 1.61
N PHE A 9 5.29 7.57 1.53
CA PHE A 9 6.53 7.13 0.87
C PHE A 9 7.56 6.77 1.95
N VAL A 10 8.26 5.66 1.75
CA VAL A 10 9.37 5.22 2.59
C VAL A 10 10.62 5.21 1.74
N ASP A 11 11.67 5.89 2.15
CA ASP A 11 12.96 5.80 1.46
C ASP A 11 13.54 4.41 1.68
N THR A 12 13.88 3.75 0.57
CA THR A 12 14.54 2.43 0.59
C THR A 12 15.79 2.48 -0.30
N PRO A 13 16.75 1.55 -0.12
CA PRO A 13 17.92 1.45 -1.00
C PRO A 13 17.57 1.32 -2.50
N ASP A 14 16.41 0.76 -2.82
CA ASP A 14 15.94 0.58 -4.21
C ASP A 14 15.16 1.80 -4.74
N GLY A 15 15.07 2.87 -3.96
CA GLY A 15 14.31 4.08 -4.25
C GLY A 15 13.08 4.26 -3.34
N PRO A 16 12.29 5.33 -3.53
CA PRO A 16 11.09 5.58 -2.74
C PRO A 16 10.06 4.46 -2.92
N PHE A 17 9.59 3.89 -1.82
CA PHE A 17 8.54 2.88 -1.79
C PHE A 17 7.23 3.51 -1.34
N ALA A 18 6.24 3.56 -2.23
CA ALA A 18 4.93 4.10 -1.96
C ALA A 18 4.03 3.03 -1.32
N ILE A 19 3.25 3.44 -0.32
CA ILE A 19 2.25 2.63 0.37
C ILE A 19 0.94 3.40 0.39
N LEU A 20 -0.10 2.85 -0.24
CA LEU A 20 -1.46 3.36 -0.16
C LEU A 20 -2.30 2.38 0.68
N ALA A 21 -2.66 2.79 1.89
CA ALA A 21 -3.44 1.99 2.82
C ALA A 21 -4.82 2.62 3.06
N ALA A 22 -5.85 1.81 3.27
CA ALA A 22 -7.14 2.31 3.74
C ALA A 22 -7.05 2.75 5.20
N ASP A 23 -8.08 3.47 5.68
CA ASP A 23 -8.13 3.96 7.07
C ASP A 23 -8.08 2.85 8.13
N ASP A 24 -8.45 1.61 7.79
CA ASP A 24 -8.32 0.44 8.66
C ASP A 24 -6.96 -0.26 8.58
N GLY A 25 -5.98 0.35 7.91
CA GLY A 25 -4.61 -0.14 7.80
C GLY A 25 -4.37 -1.14 6.66
N ALA A 26 -5.42 -1.64 6.01
CA ALA A 26 -5.27 -2.59 4.90
C ALA A 26 -4.60 -1.92 3.69
N VAL A 27 -3.48 -2.47 3.23
CA VAL A 27 -2.77 -1.99 2.04
C VAL A 27 -3.61 -2.27 0.79
N LEU A 28 -3.90 -1.21 0.04
CA LEU A 28 -4.63 -1.26 -1.23
C LEU A 28 -3.67 -1.40 -2.42
N SER A 29 -2.52 -0.73 -2.34
CA SER A 29 -1.45 -0.81 -3.34
C SER A 29 -0.12 -0.38 -2.72
N SER A 30 0.98 -1.01 -3.16
CA SER A 30 2.33 -0.61 -2.77
C SER A 30 3.35 -0.86 -3.88
N GLY A 31 4.45 -0.12 -3.91
CA GLY A 31 5.57 -0.37 -4.83
C GLY A 31 6.55 0.80 -4.96
N TRP A 32 7.68 0.54 -5.62
CA TRP A 32 8.72 1.55 -5.85
C TRP A 32 8.27 2.60 -6.87
N THR A 33 8.00 3.79 -6.37
CA THR A 33 7.67 5.00 -7.11
C THR A 33 7.69 6.18 -6.15
N ASP A 34 7.98 7.37 -6.67
CA ASP A 34 7.85 8.67 -6.01
C ASP A 34 6.55 9.40 -6.39
N SER A 35 5.69 8.79 -7.22
CA SER A 35 4.48 9.42 -7.74
C SER A 35 3.21 8.87 -7.07
N ALA A 36 2.44 9.80 -6.49
CA ALA A 36 1.12 9.51 -5.95
C ALA A 36 0.14 9.06 -7.03
N GLU A 37 0.19 9.64 -8.23
CA GLU A 37 -0.71 9.21 -9.31
C GLU A 37 -0.41 7.78 -9.74
N ARG A 38 0.87 7.42 -9.91
CA ARG A 38 1.27 6.07 -10.33
C ARG A 38 0.79 4.98 -9.39
N ILE A 39 0.85 5.22 -8.07
CA ILE A 39 0.39 4.21 -7.11
C ILE A 39 -1.13 4.08 -7.12
N VAL A 40 -1.87 5.17 -7.29
CA VAL A 40 -3.34 5.17 -7.40
C VAL A 40 -3.81 4.51 -8.71
N GLU A 41 -3.09 4.74 -9.80
CA GLU A 41 -3.42 4.21 -11.13
C GLU A 41 -3.37 2.68 -11.20
N ARG A 42 -2.60 2.04 -10.33
CA ARG A 42 -2.56 0.57 -10.18
C ARG A 42 -3.87 -0.01 -9.65
N ILE A 43 -4.72 0.81 -9.04
CA ILE A 43 -6.06 0.43 -8.60
C ILE A 43 -7.05 0.73 -9.73
N ARG A 44 -7.88 -0.25 -10.07
CA ARG A 44 -8.96 -0.09 -11.06
C ARG A 44 -9.86 1.09 -10.67
N PRO A 45 -10.32 1.94 -11.62
CA PRO A 45 -11.10 3.14 -11.32
C PRO A 45 -12.28 2.93 -10.36
N SER A 46 -13.00 1.80 -10.45
CA SER A 46 -14.15 1.48 -9.60
C SER A 46 -13.81 1.22 -8.11
N HIS A 47 -12.54 1.00 -7.79
CA HIS A 47 -12.06 0.69 -6.43
C HIS A 47 -11.12 1.75 -5.87
N ARG A 48 -10.86 2.84 -6.61
CA ARG A 48 -9.99 3.91 -6.13
C ARG A 48 -10.62 4.57 -4.90
N PRO A 49 -9.82 4.89 -3.86
CA PRO A 49 -10.28 5.76 -2.78
C PRO A 49 -10.75 7.08 -3.37
N ALA A 50 -11.82 7.65 -2.83
CA ALA A 50 -12.28 8.97 -3.27
C ALA A 50 -11.59 10.11 -2.52
N ASP A 51 -10.97 9.81 -1.38
CA ASP A 51 -10.12 10.74 -0.64
C ASP A 51 -8.78 10.08 -0.30
N ILE A 52 -7.69 10.78 -0.56
CA ILE A 52 -6.33 10.32 -0.32
C ILE A 52 -5.58 11.44 0.40
N ARG A 53 -5.09 11.12 1.59
CA ARG A 53 -4.30 12.04 2.41
C ARG A 53 -2.88 11.51 2.61
N SER A 54 -1.90 12.40 2.63
CA SER A 54 -0.56 12.02 3.08
C SER A 54 -0.56 11.73 4.58
N GLY A 55 0.21 10.75 5.03
CA GLY A 55 0.31 10.42 6.45
C GLY A 55 1.23 9.24 6.72
N THR A 56 1.13 8.71 7.94
CA THR A 56 1.85 7.51 8.36
C THR A 56 0.94 6.29 8.26
N THR A 57 1.47 5.18 7.75
CA THR A 57 0.81 3.87 7.71
C THR A 57 1.58 2.88 8.60
N ASP A 58 0.87 1.93 9.19
CA ASP A 58 1.50 0.86 9.99
C ASP A 58 2.44 0.01 9.12
N ALA A 59 2.07 -0.23 7.86
CA ALA A 59 2.91 -0.94 6.89
C ALA A 59 4.27 -0.27 6.64
N ALA A 60 4.44 1.02 6.93
CA ALA A 60 5.72 1.67 6.77
C ALA A 60 6.77 1.20 7.78
N SER A 61 6.39 0.80 9.01
CA SER A 61 7.34 0.18 9.92
C SER A 61 7.76 -1.20 9.41
N VAL A 62 6.80 -1.97 8.90
CA VAL A 62 7.07 -3.29 8.32
C VAL A 62 8.04 -3.21 7.15
N VAL A 63 7.93 -2.21 6.27
CA VAL A 63 8.91 -1.99 5.19
C VAL A 63 10.30 -1.76 5.78
N ARG A 64 10.43 -0.94 6.82
CA ARG A 64 11.73 -0.69 7.48
C ARG A 64 12.30 -1.97 8.10
N ASP A 65 11.47 -2.77 8.76
CA ASP A 65 11.87 -4.04 9.38
C ASP A 65 12.33 -5.06 8.34
N TYR A 66 11.63 -5.15 7.21
CA TYR A 66 12.02 -5.98 6.06
C TYR A 66 13.41 -5.59 5.53
N TYR A 67 13.66 -4.29 5.34
CA TYR A 67 14.98 -3.80 4.92
C TYR A 67 16.05 -3.92 6.01
N ALA A 68 15.67 -4.04 7.28
CA ALA A 68 16.56 -4.35 8.39
C ALA A 68 16.90 -5.84 8.49
N GLY A 69 16.30 -6.69 7.65
CA GLY A 69 16.57 -8.12 7.55
C GLY A 69 15.50 -9.02 8.15
N ASP A 70 14.42 -8.47 8.71
CA ASP A 70 13.26 -9.25 9.15
C ASP A 70 12.32 -9.53 7.97
N LEU A 71 12.67 -10.54 7.18
CA LEU A 71 11.92 -10.91 5.99
C LEU A 71 10.50 -11.42 6.28
N ALA A 72 10.20 -11.83 7.52
CA ALA A 72 8.88 -12.33 7.92
C ALA A 72 7.93 -11.19 8.34
N ALA A 73 8.43 -9.97 8.54
CA ALA A 73 7.61 -8.84 8.97
C ALA A 73 6.42 -8.57 8.02
N ILE A 74 6.59 -8.85 6.72
CA ILE A 74 5.55 -8.65 5.69
C ILE A 74 4.35 -9.58 5.83
N ASP A 75 4.50 -10.73 6.52
CA ASP A 75 3.44 -11.74 6.62
C ASP A 75 2.24 -11.25 7.45
N ALA A 76 2.45 -10.25 8.31
CA ALA A 76 1.41 -9.66 9.15
C ALA A 76 0.68 -8.49 8.48
N VAL A 77 1.07 -8.06 7.27
CA VAL A 77 0.49 -6.87 6.63
C VAL A 77 -0.88 -7.21 6.05
N PRO A 78 -1.98 -6.59 6.55
CA PRO A 78 -3.29 -6.77 5.96
C PRO A 78 -3.31 -6.17 4.55
N VAL A 79 -3.78 -6.93 3.57
CA VAL A 79 -3.91 -6.49 2.17
C VAL A 79 -5.37 -6.57 1.74
N ARG A 80 -5.86 -5.54 1.06
CA ARG A 80 -7.17 -5.56 0.39
C ARG A 80 -6.96 -5.60 -1.12
N GLN A 81 -6.96 -6.82 -1.65
CA GLN A 81 -6.84 -7.03 -3.08
C GLN A 81 -8.19 -6.89 -3.81
N PHE A 82 -8.14 -6.36 -5.02
CA PHE A 82 -9.28 -6.32 -5.93
C PHE A 82 -8.95 -7.11 -7.18
N GLY A 83 -9.89 -7.93 -7.67
CA GLY A 83 -9.65 -8.73 -8.86
C GLY A 83 -10.79 -9.69 -9.18
N THR A 84 -10.60 -10.47 -10.25
CA THR A 84 -11.46 -11.61 -10.56
C THR A 84 -11.30 -12.69 -9.50
N ALA A 85 -12.21 -13.68 -9.48
CA ALA A 85 -12.13 -14.80 -8.54
C ALA A 85 -10.75 -15.49 -8.56
N GLY A 86 -10.16 -15.69 -9.75
CA GLY A 86 -8.81 -16.26 -9.87
C GLY A 86 -7.69 -15.36 -9.33
N GLN A 87 -7.88 -14.04 -9.29
CA GLN A 87 -6.92 -13.11 -8.68
C GLN A 87 -7.05 -13.07 -7.15
N LEU A 88 -8.24 -13.36 -6.62
CA LEU A 88 -8.51 -13.38 -5.18
C LEU A 88 -8.22 -14.74 -4.52
N ALA A 89 -8.17 -15.83 -5.30
CA ALA A 89 -7.93 -17.18 -4.83
C ALA A 89 -6.44 -17.54 -4.67
N GLY A 90 -5.57 -16.52 -4.61
CA GLY A 90 -4.13 -16.69 -4.41
C GLY A 90 -3.79 -17.42 -3.12
#